data_AF-A0A9D0IF20-F1
#
_entry.id   AF-A0A9D0IF20-F1
#
_cell.length_a   1.000
_cell.length_b   1.000
_cell.length_c   1.000
_cell.angle_alpha   90.00
_cell.angle_beta   90.00
_cell.angle_gamma   90.00
#
_symmetry.space_group_name_H-M   'P 1'
#
loop_
_entity.id
_entity.type
_entity.pdbx_description
1 polymer ?
#
loop_
_entity_poly.entity_id
_entity_poly.type
_entity_poly.pdbx_seq_one_letter_code
_entity_poly.pdbx_strand_id
1 'polypeptide(L)'
;MRLRILLLLASLVLTACQRGPDSGVLRQELQDRLDTEFSPGLFQVSRFERKGSAPAPEHDDGVYVYYGAELEFQRDYQLTAWQGLNLGTLAVVVGATPAGIEGYHRNNRQGDRLLVRGRLNYHRNGDRWEAIHRMPDKKVVEPADRESVAGSGPLAVLESVRRLLQRAPASAGRSRDDIIVAGFSDALRQIDLRFARLDGRLTFGTGWKGGTYQLFGAAFARYATQQGLPVFNYSSEGSLENGLNLQKGYLDFALLQSDVAEVLYQGWSEAAQLPQPDLRSMASLWPEALHIVTLEDRGIRSFADLKGKRLAVGSPGSGTRFTARRVWEAAGYTLPETERIRGMGLAESFAALESGEVDAVFLAGAVPDPTLQRLAQQRDDIRFVPIDTATLDKLTSHHFSYYNTVIAAKTYPGQSEPFPTLGFAALLITSKRTSEDAVERFLDLVVSSANQLTHEFYRAGFISPGTSRMGISIPMHPGATHFYERLADKSDDK
;
A
#
# COMPACT_ATOMS: atom_id res chain seq x y z
N MET A 1 9.07 -64.58 -19.10
CA MET A 1 8.30 -63.57 -19.87
C MET A 1 7.57 -62.53 -19.03
N ARG A 2 7.31 -62.76 -17.72
CA ARG A 2 6.57 -61.80 -16.85
C ARG A 2 7.42 -60.71 -16.17
N LEU A 3 8.75 -60.86 -16.14
CA LEU A 3 9.64 -59.89 -15.47
C LEU A 3 10.06 -58.71 -16.37
N ARG A 4 10.05 -58.88 -17.70
CA ARG A 4 10.32 -57.78 -18.65
C ARG A 4 9.12 -56.86 -18.88
N ILE A 5 7.90 -57.33 -18.58
CA ILE A 5 6.68 -56.51 -18.69
C ILE A 5 6.49 -55.62 -17.47
N LEU A 6 6.96 -56.03 -16.27
CA LEU A 6 6.94 -55.16 -15.08
C LEU A 6 7.96 -54.01 -15.16
N LEU A 7 9.10 -54.18 -15.83
CA LEU A 7 10.09 -53.11 -16.03
C LEU A 7 9.68 -52.09 -17.12
N LEU A 8 8.78 -52.46 -18.03
CA LEU A 8 8.19 -51.55 -19.01
C LEU A 8 6.96 -50.79 -18.47
N LEU A 9 6.30 -51.29 -17.42
CA LEU A 9 5.26 -50.55 -16.68
C LEU A 9 5.82 -49.65 -15.57
N ALA A 10 7.02 -49.91 -15.06
CA ALA A 10 7.71 -49.03 -14.12
C ALA A 10 8.43 -47.83 -14.78
N SER A 11 8.54 -47.82 -16.12
CA SER A 11 9.12 -46.72 -16.90
C SER A 11 8.07 -45.79 -17.52
N LEU A 12 6.78 -45.99 -17.22
CA LEU A 12 5.67 -45.20 -17.78
C LEU A 12 4.86 -44.37 -16.76
N VAL A 13 5.34 -44.17 -15.53
CA VAL A 13 4.63 -43.38 -14.49
C VAL A 13 5.50 -42.28 -13.84
N LEU A 14 6.55 -41.80 -14.52
CA LEU A 14 7.27 -40.57 -14.11
C LEU A 14 7.39 -39.54 -15.25
N THR A 15 6.45 -39.53 -16.20
CA THR A 15 6.12 -38.29 -16.90
C THR A 15 5.25 -37.47 -15.95
N ALA A 16 5.89 -36.81 -14.97
CA ALA A 16 5.27 -35.68 -14.31
C ALA A 16 4.85 -34.72 -15.44
N CYS A 17 3.55 -34.61 -15.68
CA CYS A 17 3.00 -33.82 -16.77
C CYS A 17 3.59 -32.40 -16.68
N GLN A 18 4.43 -32.03 -17.64
CA GLN A 18 5.03 -30.70 -17.76
C GLN A 18 3.93 -29.71 -18.19
N ARG A 19 2.99 -29.41 -17.29
CA ARG A 19 1.95 -28.42 -17.51
C ARG A 19 2.58 -27.05 -17.22
N GLY A 20 2.72 -26.19 -18.22
CA GLY A 20 3.32 -24.85 -18.09
C GLY A 20 4.37 -24.55 -19.16
N PRO A 21 4.78 -23.28 -19.33
CA PRO A 21 5.68 -22.84 -20.40
C PRO A 21 7.08 -23.45 -20.34
N ASP A 22 7.77 -23.45 -21.47
CA ASP A 22 9.15 -23.94 -21.61
C ASP A 22 10.15 -23.08 -20.83
N SER A 23 11.25 -23.71 -20.39
CA SER A 23 12.30 -23.06 -19.60
C SER A 23 12.91 -21.80 -20.25
N GLY A 24 12.96 -21.72 -21.58
CA GLY A 24 13.44 -20.54 -22.29
C GLY A 24 12.50 -19.34 -22.14
N VAL A 25 11.18 -19.57 -22.24
CA VAL A 25 10.14 -18.55 -22.03
C VAL A 25 10.18 -18.08 -20.58
N LEU A 26 10.27 -19.01 -19.63
CA LEU A 26 10.35 -18.69 -18.19
C LEU A 26 11.59 -17.86 -17.84
N ARG A 27 12.75 -18.15 -18.46
CA ARG A 27 13.98 -17.37 -18.26
C ARG A 27 13.85 -15.95 -18.79
N GLN A 28 13.32 -15.80 -20.01
CA GLN A 28 13.15 -14.49 -20.63
C GLN A 28 12.16 -13.64 -19.83
N GLU A 29 11.03 -14.22 -19.44
CA GLU A 29 10.04 -13.60 -18.57
C GLU A 29 10.66 -13.11 -17.25
N LEU A 30 11.48 -13.94 -16.60
CA LEU A 30 12.16 -13.56 -15.36
C LEU A 30 13.11 -12.37 -15.58
N GLN A 31 13.83 -12.35 -16.70
CA GLN A 31 14.71 -11.23 -17.06
C GLN A 31 13.89 -9.96 -17.31
N ASP A 32 12.82 -10.05 -18.09
CA ASP A 32 11.96 -8.90 -18.41
C ASP A 32 11.32 -8.30 -17.15
N ARG A 33 10.92 -9.14 -16.19
CA ARG A 33 10.42 -8.70 -14.87
C ARG A 33 11.50 -7.97 -14.08
N LEU A 34 12.72 -8.50 -14.06
CA LEU A 34 13.84 -7.85 -13.38
C LEU A 34 14.16 -6.49 -14.01
N ASP A 35 14.18 -6.40 -15.34
CA ASP A 35 14.46 -5.14 -16.05
C ASP A 35 13.29 -4.14 -16.03
N THR A 36 12.07 -4.61 -15.76
CA THR A 36 10.90 -3.74 -15.60
C THR A 36 10.83 -3.14 -14.20
N GLU A 37 11.01 -3.98 -13.19
CA GLU A 37 10.82 -3.60 -11.78
C GLU A 37 12.10 -3.00 -11.19
N PHE A 38 13.27 -3.53 -11.57
CA PHE A 38 14.55 -2.88 -11.33
C PHE A 38 14.99 -2.15 -12.59
N SER A 39 15.92 -1.19 -12.47
CA SER A 39 16.45 -0.54 -13.66
C SER A 39 17.10 -1.58 -14.59
N PRO A 40 16.87 -1.49 -15.93
CA PRO A 40 17.46 -2.39 -16.90
C PRO A 40 18.98 -2.53 -16.72
N GLY A 41 19.46 -3.77 -16.81
CA GLY A 41 20.89 -4.06 -16.68
C GLY A 41 21.41 -3.92 -15.24
N LEU A 42 20.56 -4.05 -14.23
CA LEU A 42 21.00 -4.30 -12.85
C LEU A 42 21.30 -5.78 -12.60
N PHE A 43 20.43 -6.66 -13.07
CA PHE A 43 20.56 -8.11 -12.92
C PHE A 43 20.64 -8.80 -14.27
N GLN A 44 21.47 -9.82 -14.36
CA GLN A 44 21.46 -10.78 -15.45
C GLN A 44 21.07 -12.16 -14.91
N VAL A 45 20.01 -12.76 -15.46
CA VAL A 45 19.71 -14.18 -15.20
C VAL A 45 20.79 -15.01 -15.89
N SER A 46 21.82 -15.43 -15.15
CA SER A 46 22.98 -16.16 -15.69
C SER A 46 22.66 -17.65 -15.86
N ARG A 47 21.87 -18.22 -14.94
CA ARG A 47 21.38 -19.61 -14.98
C ARG A 47 19.90 -19.68 -14.65
N PHE A 48 19.17 -20.59 -15.30
CA PHE A 48 17.77 -20.88 -15.02
C PHE A 48 17.48 -22.38 -15.18
N GLU A 49 16.75 -22.97 -14.25
CA GLU A 49 16.38 -24.38 -14.26
C GLU A 49 14.94 -24.56 -13.75
N ARG A 50 14.04 -25.03 -14.61
CA ARG A 50 12.68 -25.42 -14.21
C ARG A 50 12.75 -26.69 -13.35
N LYS A 51 12.13 -26.64 -12.16
CA LYS A 51 12.11 -27.75 -11.18
C LYS A 51 10.83 -28.58 -11.22
N GLY A 52 9.72 -27.99 -11.64
CA GLY A 52 8.45 -28.70 -11.75
C GLY A 52 7.25 -27.77 -11.87
N SER A 53 6.05 -28.34 -11.80
CA SER A 53 4.80 -27.59 -11.85
C SER A 53 3.70 -28.26 -11.03
N ALA A 54 2.79 -27.46 -10.47
CA ALA A 54 1.62 -27.93 -9.71
C ALA A 54 0.36 -27.11 -10.09
N PRO A 55 -0.85 -27.68 -10.04
CA PRO A 55 -2.08 -26.92 -10.25
C PRO A 55 -2.19 -25.73 -9.29
N ALA A 56 -2.62 -24.57 -9.78
CA ALA A 56 -2.88 -23.40 -8.95
C ALA A 56 -4.38 -23.38 -8.59
N PRO A 57 -4.76 -23.56 -7.31
CA PRO A 57 -6.16 -23.71 -6.90
C PRO A 57 -7.02 -22.45 -7.07
N GLU A 58 -6.40 -21.32 -7.40
CA GLU A 58 -7.07 -20.02 -7.57
C GLU A 58 -7.65 -19.83 -8.99
N HIS A 59 -7.28 -20.70 -9.94
CA HIS A 59 -7.78 -20.67 -11.32
C HIS A 59 -7.99 -22.10 -11.84
N ASP A 60 -9.14 -22.38 -12.47
CA ASP A 60 -9.49 -23.73 -12.97
C ASP A 60 -8.44 -24.30 -13.95
N ASP A 61 -7.69 -23.43 -14.66
CA ASP A 61 -6.59 -23.78 -15.57
C ASP A 61 -5.23 -23.17 -15.15
N GLY A 62 -5.09 -22.79 -13.89
CA GLY A 62 -3.86 -22.21 -13.35
C GLY A 62 -2.78 -23.25 -13.06
N VAL A 63 -1.52 -22.86 -13.24
CA VAL A 63 -0.36 -23.67 -12.88
C VAL A 63 0.72 -22.83 -12.21
N TYR A 64 1.25 -23.36 -11.11
CA TYR A 64 2.50 -22.91 -10.49
C TYR A 64 3.67 -23.61 -11.15
N VAL A 65 4.68 -22.86 -11.58
CA VAL A 65 5.92 -23.39 -12.13
C VAL A 65 7.07 -23.03 -11.20
N TYR A 66 7.70 -24.04 -10.61
CA TYR A 66 8.83 -23.87 -9.68
C TYR A 66 10.15 -23.88 -10.45
N TYR A 67 11.09 -23.03 -10.04
CA TYR A 67 12.38 -22.92 -10.70
C TYR A 67 13.51 -22.55 -9.73
N GLY A 68 14.75 -22.83 -10.16
CA GLY A 68 15.96 -22.27 -9.58
C GLY A 68 16.65 -21.35 -10.58
N ALA A 69 17.19 -20.22 -10.13
CA ALA A 69 17.96 -19.31 -10.98
C ALA A 69 19.21 -18.77 -10.25
N GLU A 70 20.23 -18.41 -11.03
CA GLU A 70 21.30 -17.52 -10.56
C GLU A 70 21.12 -16.15 -11.22
N LEU A 71 21.14 -15.11 -10.41
CA LEU A 71 21.15 -13.72 -10.85
C LEU A 71 22.54 -13.14 -10.57
N GLU A 72 23.14 -12.50 -11.56
CA GLU A 72 24.42 -11.81 -11.41
C GLU A 72 24.21 -10.30 -11.42
N PHE A 73 24.75 -9.61 -10.41
CA PHE A 73 24.74 -8.14 -10.36
C PHE A 73 25.63 -7.58 -11.48
N GLN A 74 25.06 -6.74 -12.33
CA GLN A 74 25.79 -6.08 -13.42
C GLN A 74 26.39 -4.73 -12.99
N ARG A 75 26.04 -4.25 -11.80
CA ARG A 75 26.59 -3.06 -11.14
C ARG A 75 26.31 -3.11 -9.64
N ASP A 76 27.03 -2.30 -8.87
CA ASP A 76 26.88 -2.19 -7.42
C ASP A 76 25.46 -1.77 -7.02
N TYR A 77 24.88 -2.44 -6.01
CA TYR A 77 23.54 -2.16 -5.52
C TYR A 77 23.29 -2.67 -4.10
N GLN A 78 22.52 -1.93 -3.31
CA GLN A 78 22.24 -2.26 -1.90
C GLN A 78 20.83 -2.82 -1.72
N LEU A 79 20.68 -4.16 -1.75
CA LEU A 79 19.41 -4.83 -1.47
C LEU A 79 18.94 -4.69 0.00
N THR A 80 19.80 -4.22 0.90
CA THR A 80 19.47 -3.97 2.31
C THR A 80 19.07 -2.52 2.58
N ALA A 81 18.99 -1.67 1.56
CA ALA A 81 18.62 -0.27 1.75
C ALA A 81 17.13 -0.14 2.11
N TRP A 82 16.82 0.68 3.11
CA TRP A 82 15.44 0.95 3.52
C TRP A 82 14.69 1.85 2.52
N GLN A 83 15.41 2.68 1.76
CA GLN A 83 14.85 3.73 0.91
C GLN A 83 14.82 3.38 -0.60
N GLY A 84 15.18 2.15 -0.99
CA GLY A 84 15.22 1.68 -2.39
C GLY A 84 14.62 0.29 -2.58
N LEU A 85 14.59 -0.21 -3.82
CA LEU A 85 14.11 -1.57 -4.12
C LEU A 85 15.03 -2.56 -3.40
N ASN A 86 14.46 -3.33 -2.48
CA ASN A 86 15.23 -4.14 -1.54
C ASN A 86 15.02 -5.64 -1.80
N LEU A 87 15.58 -6.49 -0.93
CA LEU A 87 15.43 -7.94 -1.00
C LEU A 87 13.95 -8.38 -1.06
N GLY A 88 13.06 -7.69 -0.34
CA GLY A 88 11.62 -7.97 -0.38
C GLY A 88 11.01 -7.70 -1.76
N THR A 89 11.47 -6.64 -2.43
CA THR A 89 11.04 -6.34 -3.81
C THR A 89 11.58 -7.39 -4.77
N LEU A 90 12.87 -7.73 -4.67
CA LEU A 90 13.48 -8.76 -5.50
C LEU A 90 12.74 -10.10 -5.36
N ALA A 91 12.40 -10.49 -4.13
CA ALA A 91 11.62 -11.69 -3.84
C ALA A 91 10.30 -11.72 -4.61
N VAL A 92 9.56 -10.61 -4.68
CA VAL A 92 8.31 -10.53 -5.45
C VAL A 92 8.57 -10.67 -6.96
N VAL A 93 9.53 -9.91 -7.49
CA VAL A 93 9.84 -9.90 -8.93
C VAL A 93 10.19 -11.30 -9.43
N VAL A 94 10.95 -12.04 -8.63
CA VAL A 94 11.37 -13.41 -8.95
C VAL A 94 10.37 -14.46 -8.46
N GLY A 95 9.29 -14.07 -7.79
CA GLY A 95 8.33 -15.00 -7.21
C GLY A 95 8.95 -15.95 -6.18
N ALA A 96 9.90 -15.48 -5.39
CA ALA A 96 10.49 -16.17 -4.24
C ALA A 96 10.05 -15.52 -2.93
N THR A 97 10.40 -16.15 -1.80
CA THR A 97 10.43 -15.47 -0.50
C THR A 97 11.83 -14.91 -0.24
N PRO A 98 12.03 -13.97 0.70
CA PRO A 98 13.37 -13.55 1.10
C PRO A 98 14.27 -14.73 1.51
N ALA A 99 13.69 -15.73 2.18
CA ALA A 99 14.40 -16.96 2.57
C ALA A 99 14.75 -17.87 1.38
N GLY A 100 14.07 -17.70 0.23
CA GLY A 100 14.36 -18.39 -1.02
C GLY A 100 15.47 -17.73 -1.85
N ILE A 101 16.08 -16.65 -1.35
CA ILE A 101 17.17 -15.92 -2.01
C ILE A 101 18.40 -16.00 -1.11
N GLU A 102 19.51 -16.49 -1.66
CA GLU A 102 20.80 -16.59 -0.99
C GLU A 102 21.85 -15.76 -1.73
N GLY A 103 22.94 -15.38 -1.04
CA GLY A 103 24.08 -14.66 -1.65
C GLY A 103 24.01 -13.12 -1.58
N TYR A 104 22.95 -12.56 -0.99
CA TYR A 104 22.86 -11.12 -0.78
C TYR A 104 23.63 -10.68 0.48
N HIS A 105 24.20 -9.48 0.45
CA HIS A 105 24.85 -8.86 1.59
C HIS A 105 24.69 -7.33 1.54
N ARG A 106 25.12 -6.64 2.60
CA ARG A 106 24.86 -5.19 2.77
C ARG A 106 25.32 -4.33 1.58
N ASN A 107 26.41 -4.74 0.92
CA ASN A 107 27.02 -4.03 -0.21
C ASN A 107 27.31 -5.00 -1.36
N ASN A 108 26.28 -5.49 -2.06
CA ASN A 108 26.51 -6.28 -3.26
C ASN A 108 27.19 -5.44 -4.36
N ARG A 109 28.23 -6.01 -4.94
CA ARG A 109 29.06 -5.43 -6.00
C ARG A 109 28.74 -6.07 -7.34
N GLN A 110 29.15 -5.40 -8.42
CA GLN A 110 29.18 -6.01 -9.74
C GLN A 110 29.89 -7.37 -9.71
N GLY A 111 29.26 -8.39 -10.30
CA GLY A 111 29.74 -9.77 -10.36
C GLY A 111 29.27 -10.67 -9.23
N ASP A 112 28.70 -10.12 -8.15
CA ASP A 112 28.10 -10.94 -7.08
C ASP A 112 26.90 -11.72 -7.61
N ARG A 113 26.63 -12.87 -6.99
CA ARG A 113 25.58 -13.79 -7.44
C ARG A 113 24.55 -14.08 -6.36
N LEU A 114 23.30 -14.12 -6.80
CA LEU A 114 22.16 -14.53 -5.99
C LEU A 114 21.64 -15.87 -6.48
N LEU A 115 21.44 -16.78 -5.55
CA LEU A 115 20.73 -18.03 -5.80
C LEU A 115 19.26 -17.83 -5.44
N VAL A 116 18.38 -18.05 -6.41
CA VAL A 116 16.94 -17.83 -6.27
C VAL A 116 16.21 -19.16 -6.40
N ARG A 117 15.33 -19.45 -5.45
CA ARG A 117 14.34 -20.53 -5.51
C ARG A 117 12.95 -19.89 -5.57
N GLY A 118 12.38 -19.84 -6.76
CA GLY A 118 11.15 -19.09 -7.05
C GLY A 118 10.03 -19.93 -7.65
N ARG A 119 8.87 -19.29 -7.81
CA ARG A 119 7.69 -19.79 -8.51
C ARG A 119 7.11 -18.71 -9.41
N LEU A 120 6.66 -19.10 -10.59
CA LEU A 120 5.89 -18.25 -11.50
C LEU A 120 4.50 -18.84 -11.69
N ASN A 121 3.49 -17.97 -11.85
CA ASN A 121 2.10 -18.36 -12.00
C ASN A 121 1.67 -18.17 -13.46
N TYR A 122 0.98 -19.15 -14.04
CA TYR A 122 0.47 -19.09 -15.41
C TYR A 122 -0.96 -19.60 -15.48
N HIS A 123 -1.75 -19.07 -16.40
CA HIS A 123 -2.98 -19.73 -16.87
C HIS A 123 -2.81 -20.12 -18.34
N ARG A 124 -3.65 -21.05 -18.78
CA ARG A 124 -3.72 -21.43 -20.19
C ARG A 124 -4.81 -20.63 -20.89
N ASN A 125 -4.44 -19.89 -21.93
CA ASN A 125 -5.36 -19.19 -22.82
C ASN A 125 -5.25 -19.82 -24.23
N GLY A 126 -6.17 -20.75 -24.55
CA GLY A 126 -6.07 -21.60 -25.74
C GLY A 126 -4.81 -22.48 -25.71
N ASP A 127 -3.93 -22.30 -26.69
CA ASP A 127 -2.65 -23.02 -26.78
C ASP A 127 -1.46 -22.28 -26.16
N ARG A 128 -1.67 -21.07 -25.61
CA ARG A 128 -0.61 -20.25 -25.03
C ARG A 128 -0.68 -20.26 -23.51
N TRP A 129 0.49 -20.27 -22.88
CA TRP A 129 0.64 -19.96 -21.47
C TRP A 129 0.81 -18.45 -21.31
N GLU A 130 -0.03 -17.84 -20.49
CA GLU A 130 0.05 -16.43 -20.15
C GLU A 130 0.43 -16.31 -18.69
N ALA A 131 1.46 -15.52 -18.41
CA ALA A 131 1.90 -15.26 -17.06
C ALA A 131 0.85 -14.42 -16.33
N ILE A 132 0.43 -14.90 -15.15
CA ILE A 132 -0.51 -14.19 -14.29
C ILE A 132 0.30 -13.12 -13.56
N HIS A 133 0.14 -11.87 -14.01
CA HIS A 133 0.89 -10.71 -13.51
C HIS A 133 0.16 -9.92 -12.41
N ARG A 134 -1.08 -10.29 -12.07
CA ARG A 134 -1.92 -9.57 -11.10
C ARG A 134 -2.84 -10.50 -10.33
N MET A 135 -3.21 -10.05 -9.12
CA MET A 135 -4.41 -10.46 -8.41
C MET A 135 -5.58 -10.65 -9.39
N PRO A 136 -6.43 -11.68 -9.20
CA PRO A 136 -7.50 -11.99 -10.13
C PRO A 136 -8.38 -10.76 -10.37
N ASP A 137 -8.81 -10.59 -11.63
CA ASP A 137 -9.85 -9.62 -11.95
C ASP A 137 -11.04 -9.82 -11.02
N LYS A 138 -11.55 -8.71 -10.49
CA LYS A 138 -12.84 -8.70 -9.83
C LYS A 138 -13.85 -9.36 -10.76
N LYS A 139 -14.45 -10.47 -10.33
CA LYS A 139 -15.77 -10.85 -10.84
C LYS A 139 -16.64 -9.61 -10.70
N VAL A 140 -17.07 -9.06 -11.84
CA VAL A 140 -18.15 -8.10 -11.90
C VAL A 140 -19.35 -8.83 -11.32
N VAL A 141 -19.74 -8.46 -10.11
CA VAL A 141 -21.04 -8.83 -9.58
C VAL A 141 -22.01 -7.97 -10.37
N GLU A 142 -22.80 -8.60 -11.25
CA GLU A 142 -23.95 -7.95 -11.86
C GLU A 142 -24.80 -7.34 -10.74
N PRO A 143 -25.26 -6.09 -10.88
CA PRO A 143 -26.10 -5.50 -9.87
C PRO A 143 -27.37 -6.35 -9.76
N ALA A 144 -27.66 -6.83 -8.54
CA ALA A 144 -28.92 -7.48 -8.26
C ALA A 144 -30.07 -6.56 -8.69
N ASP A 145 -31.05 -7.14 -9.37
CA ASP A 145 -32.24 -6.44 -9.83
C ASP A 145 -32.88 -5.65 -8.69
N ARG A 146 -33.22 -4.40 -9.00
CA ARG A 146 -33.90 -3.51 -8.06
C ARG A 146 -35.35 -3.95 -7.90
N GLU A 147 -35.62 -4.83 -6.94
CA GLU A 147 -36.95 -4.92 -6.34
C GLU A 147 -37.10 -3.80 -5.30
N SER A 148 -38.01 -2.87 -5.59
CA SER A 148 -38.46 -1.86 -4.64
C SER A 148 -39.29 -2.51 -3.54
N VAL A 149 -38.92 -2.29 -2.27
CA VAL A 149 -39.82 -2.60 -1.14
C VAL A 149 -40.50 -1.34 -0.65
N ALA A 150 -41.83 -1.35 -0.68
CA ALA A 150 -42.69 -0.50 0.13
C ALA A 150 -43.28 -1.35 1.27
N GLY A 151 -43.18 -0.87 2.52
CA GLY A 151 -44.00 -1.31 3.66
C GLY A 151 -43.44 -2.35 4.66
N SER A 152 -43.24 -1.90 5.92
CA SER A 152 -43.39 -2.64 7.20
C SER A 152 -42.24 -3.48 7.83
N GLY A 153 -40.97 -3.09 7.68
CA GLY A 153 -39.78 -3.62 8.40
C GLY A 153 -38.78 -2.50 8.76
N PRO A 154 -37.44 -2.69 8.84
CA PRO A 154 -36.42 -1.61 8.84
C PRO A 154 -36.45 -0.74 7.57
N LEU A 155 -37.64 -0.30 7.16
CA LEU A 155 -38.12 -0.12 5.80
C LEU A 155 -39.20 0.96 5.73
N ALA A 156 -39.88 1.23 6.85
CA ALA A 156 -40.24 2.62 7.11
C ALA A 156 -38.99 3.51 7.35
N VAL A 157 -37.83 2.90 7.68
CA VAL A 157 -36.56 3.50 8.16
C VAL A 157 -36.07 4.66 7.32
N LEU A 158 -36.24 4.56 6.02
CA LEU A 158 -35.81 5.59 5.09
C LEU A 158 -37.01 6.24 4.38
N GLU A 159 -38.24 5.78 4.64
CA GLU A 159 -39.50 6.32 4.10
C GLU A 159 -39.68 7.80 4.46
N SER A 160 -38.90 8.26 5.44
CA SER A 160 -38.86 9.62 5.96
C SER A 160 -37.53 10.36 5.72
N VAL A 161 -36.37 9.67 5.61
CA VAL A 161 -35.18 10.24 4.92
C VAL A 161 -35.61 10.82 3.56
N ARG A 162 -36.55 10.12 2.93
CA ARG A 162 -37.24 10.47 1.69
C ARG A 162 -38.00 11.78 1.65
N ARG A 163 -38.46 12.36 2.75
CA ARG A 163 -39.06 13.73 2.72
C ARG A 163 -38.03 14.83 2.93
N LEU A 164 -36.95 14.52 3.64
CA LEU A 164 -35.93 15.45 4.15
C LEU A 164 -35.10 16.15 3.08
N LEU A 165 -35.06 15.60 1.89
CA LEU A 165 -34.39 16.22 0.75
C LEU A 165 -35.34 17.12 -0.07
N GLN A 166 -36.66 17.11 0.21
CA GLN A 166 -37.73 17.60 -0.67
C GLN A 166 -38.14 19.10 -0.51
N ARG A 167 -37.23 20.08 -0.44
CA ARG A 167 -37.61 21.52 -0.53
C ARG A 167 -36.77 22.31 -1.55
N ALA A 168 -37.40 23.24 -2.27
CA ALA A 168 -36.91 23.83 -3.53
C ALA A 168 -35.62 24.67 -3.43
N PRO A 169 -34.85 24.78 -4.54
CA PRO A 169 -33.43 25.16 -4.57
C PRO A 169 -33.20 26.65 -4.85
N ALA A 170 -32.02 27.19 -4.51
CA ALA A 170 -31.22 28.01 -5.44
C ALA A 170 -29.85 28.42 -4.86
N SER A 171 -28.86 28.40 -5.76
CA SER A 171 -27.53 29.03 -5.77
C SER A 171 -26.42 28.50 -4.84
N ALA A 172 -25.46 27.85 -5.52
CA ALA A 172 -24.00 27.89 -5.38
C ALA A 172 -23.32 27.38 -4.09
N GLY A 173 -22.46 26.35 -4.28
CA GLY A 173 -21.42 25.89 -3.35
C GLY A 173 -21.64 24.48 -2.79
N ARG A 174 -21.00 23.46 -3.42
CA ARG A 174 -21.25 22.00 -3.32
C ARG A 174 -22.70 21.63 -3.64
N SER A 175 -22.93 20.58 -4.45
CA SER A 175 -24.31 20.18 -4.71
C SER A 175 -24.90 19.70 -3.38
N ARG A 176 -26.15 20.07 -3.07
CA ARG A 176 -26.86 19.61 -1.86
C ARG A 176 -26.80 18.09 -1.74
N ASP A 177 -26.79 17.41 -2.88
CA ASP A 177 -26.69 15.96 -3.00
C ASP A 177 -25.35 15.43 -2.49
N ASP A 178 -24.24 16.16 -2.69
CA ASP A 178 -22.92 15.79 -2.18
C ASP A 178 -22.91 15.72 -0.65
N ILE A 179 -23.57 16.67 0.02
CA ILE A 179 -23.67 16.73 1.49
C ILE A 179 -24.48 15.55 2.01
N ILE A 180 -25.59 15.26 1.32
CA ILE A 180 -26.50 14.17 1.67
C ILE A 180 -25.77 12.83 1.53
N VAL A 181 -25.11 12.61 0.38
CA VAL A 181 -24.35 11.39 0.10
C VAL A 181 -23.22 11.21 1.10
N ALA A 182 -22.48 12.28 1.44
CA ALA A 182 -21.43 12.23 2.45
C ALA A 182 -21.99 11.82 3.82
N GLY A 183 -23.06 12.48 4.29
CA GLY A 183 -23.67 12.17 5.59
C GLY A 183 -24.22 10.74 5.68
N PHE A 184 -24.85 10.24 4.61
CA PHE A 184 -25.32 8.84 4.58
C PHE A 184 -24.16 7.85 4.52
N SER A 185 -23.11 8.16 3.77
CA SER A 185 -21.91 7.32 3.69
C SER A 185 -21.24 7.21 5.06
N ASP A 186 -21.13 8.31 5.80
CA ASP A 186 -20.61 8.33 7.17
C ASP A 186 -21.45 7.48 8.11
N ALA A 187 -22.78 7.64 8.07
CA ALA A 187 -23.69 6.88 8.91
C ALA A 187 -23.59 5.37 8.65
N LEU A 188 -23.57 4.95 7.39
CA LEU A 188 -23.42 3.53 7.01
C LEU A 188 -22.09 2.97 7.48
N ARG A 189 -21.00 3.71 7.29
CA ARG A 189 -19.67 3.35 7.77
C ARG A 189 -19.62 3.14 9.29
N GLN A 190 -20.32 3.98 10.06
CA GLN A 190 -20.42 3.81 11.51
C GLN A 190 -21.27 2.60 11.90
N ILE A 191 -22.32 2.28 11.15
CA ILE A 191 -23.13 1.08 11.36
C ILE A 191 -22.29 -0.18 11.10
N ASP A 192 -21.54 -0.22 10.02
CA ASP A 192 -20.64 -1.34 9.69
C ASP A 192 -19.62 -1.61 10.81
N LEU A 193 -19.02 -0.55 11.36
CA LEU A 193 -18.10 -0.66 12.49
C LEU A 193 -18.77 -1.19 13.76
N ARG A 194 -20.04 -0.85 14.01
CA ARG A 194 -20.81 -1.37 15.15
C ARG A 194 -21.14 -2.85 14.94
N PHE A 195 -21.56 -3.24 13.74
CA PHE A 195 -21.86 -4.63 13.42
C PHE A 195 -20.61 -5.49 13.49
N ALA A 196 -19.48 -5.02 12.98
CA ALA A 196 -18.20 -5.71 13.13
C ALA A 196 -17.87 -6.03 14.60
N ARG A 197 -18.08 -5.06 15.50
CA ARG A 197 -17.89 -5.28 16.95
C ARG A 197 -18.90 -6.25 17.55
N LEU A 198 -20.18 -6.15 17.17
CA LEU A 198 -21.22 -7.09 17.63
C LEU A 198 -20.89 -8.53 17.20
N ASP A 199 -20.29 -8.70 16.03
CA ASP A 199 -19.80 -9.98 15.52
C ASP A 199 -18.47 -10.43 16.15
N GLY A 200 -17.98 -9.71 17.17
CA GLY A 200 -16.73 -10.02 17.88
C GLY A 200 -15.46 -9.78 17.05
N ARG A 201 -15.52 -8.94 16.02
CA ARG A 201 -14.38 -8.62 15.15
C ARG A 201 -13.64 -7.38 15.64
N LEU A 202 -12.31 -7.42 15.55
CA LEU A 202 -11.48 -6.24 15.73
C LEU A 202 -11.61 -5.32 14.53
N THR A 203 -11.85 -4.04 14.77
CA THR A 203 -12.03 -3.02 13.74
C THR A 203 -10.71 -2.36 13.37
N PHE A 204 -10.34 -2.41 12.08
CA PHE A 204 -9.07 -1.93 11.56
C PHE A 204 -9.27 -0.87 10.48
N GLY A 205 -8.98 0.40 10.81
CA GLY A 205 -9.11 1.51 9.87
C GLY A 205 -7.90 1.65 8.95
N THR A 206 -8.15 1.78 7.65
CA THR A 206 -7.08 1.82 6.66
C THR A 206 -7.11 3.07 5.79
N GLY A 207 -7.57 2.98 4.56
CA GLY A 207 -7.61 4.15 3.68
C GLY A 207 -8.64 3.98 2.59
N TRP A 208 -8.58 4.85 1.60
CA TRP A 208 -9.55 4.82 0.51
C TRP A 208 -9.46 3.49 -0.23
N LYS A 209 -10.58 3.08 -0.80
CA LYS A 209 -10.71 1.84 -1.56
C LYS A 209 -9.69 1.79 -2.71
N GLY A 210 -8.88 0.74 -2.77
CA GLY A 210 -7.81 0.60 -3.76
C GLY A 210 -6.52 1.35 -3.43
N GLY A 211 -6.48 2.11 -2.34
CA GLY A 211 -5.25 2.71 -1.81
C GLY A 211 -4.38 1.69 -1.08
N THR A 212 -3.10 2.04 -0.91
CA THR A 212 -2.08 1.21 -0.27
C THR A 212 -2.52 0.65 1.08
N TYR A 213 -3.04 1.50 1.96
CA TYR A 213 -3.51 1.09 3.30
C TYR A 213 -4.66 0.09 3.20
N GLN A 214 -5.61 0.32 2.30
CA GLN A 214 -6.79 -0.53 2.17
C GLN A 214 -6.45 -1.90 1.56
N LEU A 215 -5.53 -1.95 0.61
CA LEU A 215 -5.02 -3.21 0.04
C LEU A 215 -4.30 -4.04 1.10
N PHE A 216 -3.40 -3.42 1.89
CA PHE A 216 -2.77 -4.08 3.02
C PHE A 216 -3.81 -4.58 4.02
N GLY A 217 -4.75 -3.74 4.46
CA GLY A 217 -5.75 -4.14 5.45
C GLY A 217 -6.68 -5.24 4.96
N ALA A 218 -7.00 -5.28 3.67
CA ALA A 218 -7.81 -6.34 3.11
C ALA A 218 -7.06 -7.69 3.12
N ALA A 219 -5.78 -7.67 2.76
CA ALA A 219 -4.93 -8.86 2.78
C ALA A 219 -4.68 -9.34 4.21
N PHE A 220 -4.31 -8.42 5.11
CA PHE A 220 -4.09 -8.69 6.52
C PHE A 220 -5.36 -9.19 7.22
N ALA A 221 -6.52 -8.55 7.03
CA ALA A 221 -7.75 -8.96 7.70
C ALA A 221 -8.20 -10.37 7.29
N ARG A 222 -8.01 -10.73 6.01
CA ARG A 222 -8.24 -12.11 5.52
C ARG A 222 -7.30 -13.09 6.20
N TYR A 223 -6.00 -12.80 6.20
CA TYR A 223 -4.99 -13.63 6.86
C TYR A 223 -5.29 -13.80 8.36
N ALA A 224 -5.49 -12.69 9.09
CA ALA A 224 -5.76 -12.70 10.52
C ALA A 224 -7.01 -13.52 10.87
N THR A 225 -8.07 -13.39 10.06
CA THR A 225 -9.31 -14.16 10.26
C THR A 225 -9.07 -15.66 10.06
N GLN A 226 -8.27 -16.06 9.07
CA GLN A 226 -7.87 -17.46 8.87
C GLN A 226 -7.03 -18.00 10.04
N GLN A 227 -6.27 -17.13 10.72
CA GLN A 227 -5.49 -17.47 11.92
C GLN A 227 -6.30 -17.35 13.23
N GLY A 228 -7.63 -17.22 13.15
CA GLY A 228 -8.49 -17.18 14.34
C GLY A 228 -8.54 -15.83 15.06
N LEU A 229 -8.12 -14.74 14.39
CA LEU A 229 -8.34 -13.37 14.84
C LEU A 229 -9.27 -12.65 13.85
N PRO A 230 -10.60 -12.63 14.08
CA PRO A 230 -11.53 -11.96 13.18
C PRO A 230 -11.25 -10.45 13.12
N VAL A 231 -10.90 -9.95 11.94
CA VAL A 231 -10.63 -8.52 11.71
C VAL A 231 -11.58 -7.98 10.65
N PHE A 232 -12.15 -6.81 10.91
CA PHE A 232 -12.93 -6.04 9.94
C PHE A 232 -12.08 -4.90 9.39
N ASN A 233 -11.73 -5.00 8.10
CA ASN A 233 -11.03 -3.94 7.38
C ASN A 233 -12.01 -2.80 7.03
N TYR A 234 -11.84 -1.67 7.68
CA TYR A 234 -12.61 -0.45 7.45
C TYR A 234 -11.89 0.47 6.45
N SER A 235 -12.53 0.69 5.29
CA SER A 235 -12.03 1.65 4.29
C SER A 235 -12.45 3.07 4.68
N SER A 236 -11.48 3.90 5.03
CA SER A 236 -11.67 5.28 5.45
C SER A 236 -11.22 6.27 4.36
N GLU A 237 -11.32 7.57 4.62
CA GLU A 237 -10.68 8.61 3.82
C GLU A 237 -9.16 8.70 4.03
N GLY A 238 -8.63 8.07 5.09
CA GLY A 238 -7.21 8.04 5.41
C GLY A 238 -6.91 8.34 6.88
N SER A 239 -5.69 8.79 7.13
CA SER A 239 -5.11 8.87 8.48
C SER A 239 -5.84 9.81 9.44
N LEU A 240 -6.33 10.96 8.99
CA LEU A 240 -7.02 11.89 9.88
C LEU A 240 -8.34 11.28 10.38
N GLU A 241 -9.12 10.71 9.47
CA GLU A 241 -10.37 10.03 9.85
C GLU A 241 -10.10 8.84 10.78
N ASN A 242 -9.07 8.05 10.48
CA ASN A 242 -8.68 6.91 11.30
C ASN A 242 -8.35 7.32 12.74
N GLY A 243 -7.53 8.36 12.93
CA GLY A 243 -7.20 8.86 14.27
C GLY A 243 -8.42 9.34 15.04
N LEU A 244 -9.30 10.10 14.38
CA LEU A 244 -10.57 10.55 14.98
C LEU A 244 -11.48 9.37 15.36
N ASN A 245 -11.53 8.31 14.54
CA ASN A 245 -12.31 7.12 14.83
C ASN A 245 -11.67 6.25 15.93
N LEU A 246 -10.34 6.18 16.04
CA LEU A 246 -9.65 5.58 17.20
C LEU A 246 -9.99 6.33 18.49
N GLN A 247 -9.94 7.66 18.48
CA GLN A 247 -10.28 8.49 19.63
C GLN A 247 -11.71 8.21 20.12
N LYS A 248 -12.68 8.16 19.18
CA LYS A 248 -14.09 7.87 19.45
C LYS A 248 -14.35 6.42 19.89
N GLY A 249 -13.37 5.52 19.80
CA GLY A 249 -13.56 4.10 20.05
C GLY A 249 -14.39 3.41 18.97
N TYR A 250 -14.38 3.96 17.75
CA TYR A 250 -14.98 3.36 16.56
C TYR A 250 -14.02 2.44 15.81
N LEU A 251 -12.72 2.59 16.02
CA LEU A 251 -11.69 1.65 15.58
C LEU A 251 -10.90 1.11 16.78
N ASP A 252 -10.38 -0.10 16.66
CA ASP A 252 -9.47 -0.70 17.65
C ASP A 252 -8.01 -0.55 17.18
N PHE A 253 -7.79 -0.64 15.87
CA PHE A 253 -6.50 -0.45 15.21
C PHE A 253 -6.67 0.45 13.99
N ALA A 254 -5.62 1.18 13.61
CA ALA A 254 -5.64 1.90 12.34
C ALA A 254 -4.26 2.20 11.77
N LEU A 255 -4.22 2.47 10.46
CA LEU A 255 -3.04 3.00 9.79
C LEU A 255 -3.08 4.53 9.74
N LEU A 256 -2.07 5.16 10.32
CA LEU A 256 -1.87 6.61 10.28
C LEU A 256 -0.47 6.92 9.76
N GLN A 257 -0.32 8.03 9.06
CA GLN A 257 1.01 8.58 8.81
C GLN A 257 1.61 9.14 10.11
N SER A 258 2.93 9.09 10.26
CA SER A 258 3.64 9.52 11.48
C SER A 258 3.38 10.97 11.84
N ASP A 259 3.22 11.84 10.85
CA ASP A 259 2.94 13.27 11.00
C ASP A 259 1.52 13.54 11.50
N VAL A 260 0.54 12.82 10.96
CA VAL A 260 -0.84 12.85 11.44
C VAL A 260 -0.92 12.32 12.86
N ALA A 261 -0.22 11.24 13.18
CA ALA A 261 -0.19 10.66 14.53
C ALA A 261 0.40 11.64 15.55
N GLU A 262 1.54 12.27 15.24
CA GLU A 262 2.20 13.27 16.09
C GLU A 262 1.26 14.43 16.42
N VAL A 263 0.66 15.01 15.38
CA VAL A 263 -0.19 16.19 15.51
C VAL A 263 -1.51 15.87 16.21
N LEU A 264 -2.14 14.73 15.94
CA LEU A 264 -3.34 14.34 16.69
C LEU A 264 -3.02 14.08 18.16
N TYR A 265 -1.88 13.48 18.48
CA TYR A 265 -1.47 13.25 19.86
C TYR A 265 -1.22 14.57 20.61
N GLN A 266 -0.56 15.55 19.98
CA GLN A 266 -0.26 16.86 20.57
C GLN A 266 -1.43 17.85 20.52
N GLY A 267 -2.39 17.66 19.62
CA GLY A 267 -3.47 18.58 19.32
C GLY A 267 -3.20 19.42 18.06
N TRP A 268 -4.27 19.75 17.34
CA TRP A 268 -4.21 20.54 16.10
C TRP A 268 -5.09 21.79 16.23
N SER A 269 -4.53 22.84 16.81
CA SER A 269 -5.26 24.07 17.15
C SER A 269 -5.84 24.76 15.90
N GLU A 270 -5.11 24.78 14.78
CA GLU A 270 -5.55 25.41 13.53
C GLU A 270 -6.70 24.65 12.84
N ALA A 271 -6.99 23.43 13.26
CA ALA A 271 -8.15 22.64 12.84
C ALA A 271 -9.14 22.40 13.99
N ALA A 272 -9.00 23.13 15.10
CA ALA A 272 -9.79 22.99 16.31
C ALA A 272 -9.88 21.54 16.83
N GLN A 273 -8.83 20.74 16.63
CA GLN A 273 -8.75 19.39 17.19
C GLN A 273 -8.01 19.42 18.52
N LEU A 274 -8.66 18.93 19.57
CA LEU A 274 -8.03 18.74 20.87
C LEU A 274 -6.99 17.61 20.83
N PRO A 275 -5.98 17.64 21.72
CA PRO A 275 -5.02 16.55 21.85
C PRO A 275 -5.70 15.19 22.06
N GLN A 276 -5.12 14.15 21.47
CA GLN A 276 -5.55 12.76 21.61
C GLN A 276 -4.51 11.94 22.38
N PRO A 277 -4.36 12.16 23.71
CA PRO A 277 -3.28 11.57 24.51
C PRO A 277 -3.41 10.05 24.69
N ASP A 278 -4.51 9.45 24.24
CA ASP A 278 -4.75 8.01 24.26
C ASP A 278 -4.20 7.28 23.02
N LEU A 279 -3.81 7.98 21.94
CA LEU A 279 -3.22 7.31 20.78
C LEU A 279 -1.90 6.64 21.16
N ARG A 280 -1.68 5.41 20.69
CA ARG A 280 -0.46 4.64 20.95
C ARG A 280 0.07 4.01 19.67
N SER A 281 1.37 4.12 19.44
CA SER A 281 2.05 3.41 18.36
C SER A 281 2.19 1.93 18.68
N MET A 282 2.15 1.10 17.64
CA MET A 282 2.44 -0.33 17.75
C MET A 282 3.63 -0.72 16.87
N ALA A 283 3.65 -0.23 15.64
CA ALA A 283 4.71 -0.51 14.68
C ALA A 283 4.78 0.58 13.61
N SER A 284 5.96 0.79 13.06
CA SER A 284 6.19 1.40 11.75
C SER A 284 6.18 0.29 10.70
N LEU A 285 5.39 0.45 9.63
CA LEU A 285 5.22 -0.60 8.64
C LEU A 285 6.10 -0.39 7.41
N TRP A 286 6.13 0.84 6.88
CA TRP A 286 6.96 1.20 5.72
C TRP A 286 7.18 2.72 5.64
N PRO A 287 8.24 3.18 4.95
CA PRO A 287 8.42 4.59 4.61
C PRO A 287 7.38 5.07 3.59
N GLU A 288 7.04 6.34 3.69
CA GLU A 288 6.28 7.08 2.69
C GLU A 288 6.99 8.40 2.38
N ALA A 289 6.73 8.93 1.19
CA ALA A 289 7.22 10.21 0.74
C ALA A 289 6.10 11.01 0.07
N LEU A 290 6.20 12.34 0.16
CA LEU A 290 5.31 13.23 -0.58
C LEU A 290 5.77 13.32 -2.04
N HIS A 291 4.83 13.10 -2.96
CA HIS A 291 5.00 13.32 -4.38
C HIS A 291 4.13 14.50 -4.79
N ILE A 292 4.69 15.39 -5.60
CA ILE A 292 3.96 16.47 -6.25
C ILE A 292 4.17 16.27 -7.74
N VAL A 293 3.10 15.98 -8.45
CA VAL A 293 3.16 15.53 -9.85
C VAL A 293 2.38 16.49 -10.72
N THR A 294 2.97 16.86 -11.85
CA THR A 294 2.40 17.76 -12.86
C THR A 294 2.80 17.29 -14.26
N LEU A 295 2.32 18.00 -15.28
CA LEU A 295 2.69 17.77 -16.68
C LEU A 295 3.59 18.92 -17.18
N GLU A 296 4.47 18.65 -18.14
CA GLU A 296 5.45 19.64 -18.62
C GLU A 296 4.81 20.95 -19.13
N ASP A 297 3.64 20.85 -19.77
CA ASP A 297 2.91 21.97 -20.37
C ASP A 297 2.26 22.91 -19.34
N ARG A 298 2.25 22.55 -18.05
CA ARG A 298 1.64 23.36 -16.96
C ARG A 298 2.54 24.49 -16.46
N GLY A 299 3.82 24.49 -16.86
CA GLY A 299 4.80 25.48 -16.45
C GLY A 299 5.13 25.45 -14.96
N ILE A 300 4.96 24.30 -14.30
CA ILE A 300 5.23 24.10 -12.88
C ILE A 300 6.55 23.35 -12.74
N ARG A 301 7.58 23.99 -12.18
CA ARG A 301 8.92 23.39 -12.00
C ARG A 301 9.42 23.41 -10.56
N SER A 302 8.84 24.27 -9.74
CA SER A 302 9.17 24.45 -8.33
C SER A 302 7.90 24.49 -7.48
N PHE A 303 8.05 24.26 -6.17
CA PHE A 303 6.94 24.37 -5.24
C PHE A 303 6.26 25.75 -5.27
N ALA A 304 7.01 26.82 -5.53
CA ALA A 304 6.47 28.17 -5.64
C ALA A 304 5.53 28.37 -6.84
N ASP A 305 5.74 27.62 -7.94
CA ASP A 305 4.92 27.72 -9.16
C ASP A 305 3.50 27.15 -8.99
N LEU A 306 3.26 26.43 -7.89
CA LEU A 306 1.95 25.87 -7.54
C LEU A 306 0.96 26.95 -7.06
N LYS A 307 1.45 28.17 -6.76
CA LYS A 307 0.59 29.29 -6.37
C LYS A 307 -0.36 29.65 -7.50
N GLY A 308 -1.65 29.74 -7.15
CA GLY A 308 -2.70 30.09 -8.10
C GLY A 308 -3.12 28.97 -9.05
N LYS A 309 -2.50 27.78 -8.95
CA LYS A 309 -2.83 26.58 -9.73
C LYS A 309 -3.99 25.81 -9.10
N ARG A 310 -4.59 24.91 -9.87
CA ARG A 310 -5.60 23.94 -9.44
C ARG A 310 -4.90 22.68 -8.97
N LEU A 311 -5.15 22.27 -7.74
CA LEU A 311 -4.41 21.22 -7.06
C LEU A 311 -5.36 20.10 -6.61
N ALA A 312 -5.02 18.85 -6.89
CA ALA A 312 -5.61 17.70 -6.20
C ALA A 312 -4.74 17.33 -5.01
N VAL A 313 -5.21 17.59 -3.79
CA VAL A 313 -4.40 17.38 -2.56
C VAL A 313 -4.89 16.21 -1.71
N GLY A 314 -5.77 15.36 -2.24
CA GLY A 314 -6.43 14.30 -1.49
C GLY A 314 -7.70 14.76 -0.75
N SER A 315 -8.50 13.77 -0.34
CA SER A 315 -9.78 13.95 0.37
C SER A 315 -9.61 14.68 1.72
N PRO A 316 -10.67 15.29 2.27
CA PRO A 316 -10.62 16.02 3.55
C PRO A 316 -9.98 15.24 4.71
N GLY A 317 -10.31 13.95 4.87
CA GLY A 317 -9.75 13.07 5.89
C GLY A 317 -8.42 12.38 5.53
N SER A 318 -7.86 12.66 4.35
CA SER A 318 -6.61 12.04 3.92
C SER A 318 -5.39 12.64 4.60
N GLY A 319 -4.40 11.78 4.87
CA GLY A 319 -3.10 12.23 5.33
C GLY A 319 -2.31 13.01 4.27
N THR A 320 -2.50 12.71 2.98
CA THR A 320 -1.94 13.52 1.87
C THR A 320 -2.34 14.99 1.96
N ARG A 321 -3.62 15.29 2.22
CA ARG A 321 -4.10 16.67 2.38
C ARG A 321 -3.49 17.32 3.61
N PHE A 322 -3.39 16.56 4.70
CA PHE A 322 -2.76 17.02 5.92
C PHE A 322 -1.30 17.42 5.67
N THR A 323 -0.49 16.53 5.09
CA THR A 323 0.92 16.79 4.79
C THR A 323 1.06 17.94 3.80
N ALA A 324 0.23 18.00 2.75
CA ALA A 324 0.25 19.10 1.78
C ALA A 324 0.00 20.47 2.45
N ARG A 325 -0.93 20.54 3.41
CA ARG A 325 -1.17 21.75 4.21
C ARG A 325 0.05 22.13 5.04
N ARG A 326 0.70 21.15 5.70
CA ARG A 326 1.92 21.40 6.48
C ARG A 326 3.08 21.91 5.64
N VAL A 327 3.28 21.37 4.44
CA VAL A 327 4.31 21.87 3.52
C VAL A 327 4.00 23.30 3.06
N TRP A 328 2.72 23.62 2.79
CA TRP A 328 2.31 25.00 2.47
C TRP A 328 2.62 25.97 3.61
N GLU A 329 2.21 25.62 4.84
CA GLU A 329 2.44 26.43 6.04
C GLU A 329 3.94 26.64 6.30
N ALA A 330 4.75 25.59 6.15
CA ALA A 330 6.20 25.66 6.28
C ALA A 330 6.83 26.59 5.23
N ALA A 331 6.38 26.51 3.98
CA ALA A 331 6.81 27.39 2.88
C ALA A 331 6.32 28.84 3.01
N GLY A 332 5.56 29.18 4.06
CA GLY A 332 5.04 30.53 4.31
C GLY A 332 3.80 30.86 3.49
N TYR A 333 3.05 29.85 3.04
CA TYR A 333 1.86 30.00 2.23
C TYR A 333 0.63 29.46 2.95
N THR A 334 -0.55 30.01 2.65
CA THR A 334 -1.82 29.41 3.06
C THR A 334 -2.32 28.52 1.93
N LEU A 335 -2.61 27.25 2.24
CA LEU A 335 -3.17 26.33 1.25
C LEU A 335 -4.56 26.88 0.82
N PRO A 336 -4.83 27.08 -0.49
CA PRO A 336 -6.10 27.68 -0.91
C PRO A 336 -7.32 26.86 -0.45
N GLU A 337 -8.24 27.44 0.32
CA GLU A 337 -9.46 26.72 0.75
C GLU A 337 -10.56 26.66 -0.35
N THR A 338 -10.27 27.18 -1.54
CA THR A 338 -11.23 27.49 -2.61
C THR A 338 -11.45 26.34 -3.60
N GLU A 339 -12.32 26.55 -4.61
CA GLU A 339 -12.62 25.66 -5.76
C GLU A 339 -11.39 25.08 -6.49
N ARG A 340 -10.21 25.63 -6.23
CA ARG A 340 -8.91 25.18 -6.76
C ARG A 340 -8.37 23.94 -6.06
N ILE A 341 -8.97 23.48 -4.97
CA ILE A 341 -8.58 22.24 -4.30
C ILE A 341 -9.68 21.20 -4.36
N ARG A 342 -9.41 20.12 -5.08
CA ARG A 342 -10.35 19.00 -5.19
C ARG A 342 -9.91 17.87 -4.26
N GLY A 343 -10.83 17.47 -3.39
CA GLY A 343 -10.67 16.29 -2.54
C GLY A 343 -11.10 15.06 -3.32
N MET A 344 -10.14 14.38 -3.92
CA MET A 344 -10.39 13.29 -4.87
C MET A 344 -9.65 12.03 -4.45
N GLY A 345 -10.15 10.87 -4.87
CA GLY A 345 -9.39 9.63 -4.78
C GLY A 345 -8.15 9.69 -5.67
N LEU A 346 -7.20 8.76 -5.49
CA LEU A 346 -5.94 8.79 -6.24
C LEU A 346 -6.15 8.66 -7.76
N ALA A 347 -6.97 7.71 -8.20
CA ALA A 347 -7.24 7.50 -9.63
C ALA A 347 -7.97 8.69 -10.25
N GLU A 348 -8.93 9.26 -9.53
CA GLU A 348 -9.66 10.46 -9.95
C GLU A 348 -8.74 11.69 -10.05
N SER A 349 -7.80 11.83 -9.11
CA SER A 349 -6.82 12.92 -9.12
C SER A 349 -5.93 12.88 -10.37
N PHE A 350 -5.46 11.70 -10.77
CA PHE A 350 -4.66 11.56 -12.00
C PHE A 350 -5.51 11.73 -13.26
N ALA A 351 -6.73 11.19 -13.30
CA ALA A 351 -7.64 11.44 -14.42
C ALA A 351 -7.92 12.95 -14.59
N ALA A 352 -8.08 13.68 -13.48
CA ALA A 352 -8.26 15.14 -13.49
C ALA A 352 -6.99 15.89 -13.92
N LEU A 353 -5.80 15.35 -13.65
CA LEU A 353 -4.54 15.91 -14.15
C LEU A 353 -4.43 15.74 -15.67
N GLU A 354 -4.75 14.55 -16.16
CA GLU A 354 -4.74 14.21 -17.59
C GLU A 354 -5.80 15.00 -18.39
N SER A 355 -7.00 15.20 -17.82
CA SER A 355 -8.05 16.02 -18.43
C SER A 355 -7.79 17.52 -18.35
N GLY A 356 -6.78 17.94 -17.58
CA GLY A 356 -6.48 19.35 -17.32
C GLY A 356 -7.50 20.03 -16.43
N GLU A 357 -8.26 19.28 -15.63
CA GLU A 357 -9.13 19.80 -14.56
C GLU A 357 -8.31 20.28 -13.34
N VAL A 358 -7.16 19.65 -13.08
CA VAL A 358 -6.14 20.11 -12.13
C VAL A 358 -4.79 20.26 -12.83
N ASP A 359 -3.93 21.11 -12.27
CA ASP A 359 -2.60 21.39 -12.79
C ASP A 359 -1.51 20.57 -12.05
N ALA A 360 -1.77 20.13 -10.82
CA ALA A 360 -0.87 19.26 -10.07
C ALA A 360 -1.61 18.35 -9.08
N VAL A 361 -1.01 17.20 -8.77
CA VAL A 361 -1.52 16.18 -7.85
C VAL A 361 -0.51 15.96 -6.73
N PHE A 362 -1.00 15.90 -5.50
CA PHE A 362 -0.23 15.48 -4.33
C PHE A 362 -0.56 14.04 -4.02
N LEU A 363 0.47 13.28 -3.67
CA LEU A 363 0.35 11.92 -3.21
C LEU A 363 1.36 11.68 -2.10
N ALA A 364 0.88 11.38 -0.90
CA ALA A 364 1.70 10.76 0.12
C ALA A 364 1.63 9.24 -0.08
N GLY A 365 2.76 8.62 -0.42
CA GLY A 365 2.79 7.21 -0.80
C GLY A 365 4.20 6.66 -0.82
N ALA A 366 4.36 5.38 -1.19
CA ALA A 366 5.70 4.79 -1.18
C ALA A 366 6.53 5.19 -2.40
N VAL A 367 7.81 4.83 -2.34
CA VAL A 367 8.78 5.07 -3.39
C VAL A 367 9.35 3.70 -3.83
N PRO A 368 9.15 3.27 -5.09
CA PRO A 368 8.24 3.86 -6.08
C PRO A 368 6.75 3.59 -5.74
N ASP A 369 5.87 4.48 -6.16
CA ASP A 369 4.42 4.24 -6.15
C ASP A 369 3.96 3.55 -7.46
N PRO A 370 3.25 2.41 -7.39
CA PRO A 370 2.82 1.68 -8.60
C PRO A 370 1.89 2.48 -9.52
N THR A 371 1.11 3.43 -8.99
CA THR A 371 0.23 4.27 -9.82
C THR A 371 1.05 5.29 -10.59
N LEU A 372 2.04 5.89 -9.93
CA LEU A 372 2.98 6.79 -10.60
C LEU A 372 3.86 6.08 -11.62
N GLN A 373 4.31 4.86 -11.33
CA GLN A 373 5.04 4.06 -12.31
C GLN A 373 4.20 3.80 -13.57
N ARG A 374 2.94 3.38 -13.42
CA ARG A 374 2.06 3.16 -14.59
C ARG A 374 1.81 4.43 -15.37
N LEU A 375 1.54 5.54 -14.69
CA LEU A 375 1.34 6.83 -15.36
C LEU A 375 2.60 7.21 -16.15
N ALA A 376 3.78 7.07 -15.56
CA ALA A 376 5.07 7.35 -16.18
C ALA A 376 5.45 6.39 -17.31
N GLN A 377 4.94 5.16 -17.31
CA GLN A 377 5.07 4.26 -18.46
C GLN A 377 4.20 4.70 -19.64
N GLN A 378 3.07 5.37 -19.36
CA GLN A 378 2.10 5.79 -20.37
C GLN A 378 2.38 7.20 -20.91
N ARG A 379 3.18 8.00 -20.20
CA ARG A 379 3.43 9.41 -20.50
C ARG A 379 4.89 9.77 -20.31
N ASP A 380 5.46 10.46 -21.29
CA ASP A 380 6.82 11.01 -21.26
C ASP A 380 6.89 12.45 -20.74
N ASP A 381 5.74 13.11 -20.56
CA ASP A 381 5.61 14.51 -20.15
C ASP A 381 5.33 14.71 -18.65
N ILE A 382 5.55 13.69 -17.82
CA ILE A 382 5.37 13.80 -16.36
C ILE A 382 6.53 14.55 -15.74
N ARG A 383 6.20 15.43 -14.79
CA ARG A 383 7.18 16.16 -13.98
C ARG A 383 6.90 16.00 -12.50
N PHE A 384 7.97 15.75 -11.74
CA PHE A 384 7.98 15.75 -10.29
C PHE A 384 8.46 17.11 -9.79
N VAL A 385 7.67 17.74 -8.91
CA VAL A 385 7.98 19.07 -8.38
C VAL A 385 8.74 18.91 -7.06
N PRO A 386 10.02 19.33 -7.00
CA PRO A 386 10.81 19.25 -5.77
C PRO A 386 10.30 20.22 -4.70
N ILE A 387 10.51 19.86 -3.43
CA ILE A 387 10.32 20.76 -2.29
C ILE A 387 11.67 21.39 -1.95
N ASP A 388 11.71 22.70 -1.74
CA ASP A 388 12.95 23.40 -1.44
C ASP A 388 13.50 23.02 -0.05
N THR A 389 14.83 23.03 0.07
CA THR A 389 15.53 22.63 1.30
C THR A 389 15.12 23.46 2.52
N ALA A 390 14.86 24.76 2.36
CA ALA A 390 14.47 25.61 3.50
C ALA A 390 13.10 25.19 4.06
N THR A 391 12.13 24.87 3.20
CA THR A 391 10.83 24.32 3.60
C THR A 391 10.99 22.95 4.29
N LEU A 392 11.83 22.06 3.73
CA LEU A 392 12.08 20.73 4.29
C LEU A 392 12.76 20.79 5.67
N ASP A 393 13.80 21.61 5.81
CA ASP A 393 14.52 21.79 7.08
C ASP A 393 13.63 22.39 8.16
N LYS A 394 12.76 23.34 7.81
CA LYS A 394 11.76 23.88 8.74
C LYS A 394 10.79 22.81 9.24
N LEU A 395 10.34 21.89 8.39
CA LEU A 395 9.48 20.79 8.83
C LEU A 395 10.23 19.80 9.73
N THR A 396 11.44 19.39 9.34
CA THR A 396 12.15 18.31 10.05
C THR A 396 12.83 18.75 11.35
N SER A 397 13.15 20.04 11.49
CA SER A 397 13.67 20.61 12.75
C SER A 397 12.63 20.74 13.86
N HIS A 398 11.35 20.79 13.50
CA HIS A 398 10.25 21.02 14.45
C HIS A 398 9.37 19.78 14.70
N HIS A 399 9.51 18.74 13.90
CA HIS A 399 8.64 17.57 13.93
C HIS A 399 9.45 16.27 13.82
N PHE A 400 9.33 15.39 14.81
CA PHE A 400 10.03 14.10 14.81
C PHE A 400 9.44 13.12 13.79
N SER A 401 8.24 13.42 13.30
CA SER A 401 7.50 12.62 12.34
C SER A 401 8.01 12.70 10.90
N TYR A 402 8.84 13.71 10.59
CA TYR A 402 9.37 13.95 9.24
C TYR A 402 10.88 13.70 9.14
N TYR A 403 11.33 13.36 7.94
CA TYR A 403 12.74 13.38 7.58
C TYR A 403 12.93 13.90 6.14
N ASN A 404 14.09 14.51 5.88
CA ASN A 404 14.46 14.93 4.54
C ASN A 404 14.77 13.68 3.71
N THR A 405 14.23 13.59 2.49
CA THR A 405 14.54 12.49 1.59
C THR A 405 14.72 12.97 0.15
N VAL A 406 15.42 12.17 -0.65
CA VAL A 406 15.63 12.42 -2.07
C VAL A 406 15.18 11.19 -2.82
N ILE A 407 14.22 11.38 -3.73
CA ILE A 407 13.83 10.32 -4.65
C ILE A 407 14.89 10.25 -5.74
N ALA A 408 15.56 9.10 -5.83
CA ALA A 408 16.69 8.90 -6.73
C ALA A 408 16.29 9.02 -8.21
N ALA A 409 17.24 9.37 -9.07
CA ALA A 409 17.08 9.31 -10.51
C ALA A 409 16.59 7.91 -10.95
N LYS A 410 15.74 7.86 -11.98
CA LYS A 410 15.23 6.61 -12.58
C LYS A 410 14.38 5.76 -11.62
N THR A 411 13.80 6.38 -10.58
CA THR A 411 12.78 5.74 -9.74
C THR A 411 11.49 5.55 -10.54
N TYR A 412 11.16 6.52 -11.39
CA TYR A 412 10.03 6.47 -12.31
C TYR A 412 10.52 6.55 -13.76
N PRO A 413 9.86 5.88 -14.72
CA PRO A 413 10.13 6.09 -16.14
C PRO A 413 10.08 7.58 -16.52
N GLY A 414 10.95 8.04 -17.41
CA GLY A 414 11.06 9.45 -17.80
C GLY A 414 11.68 10.39 -16.75
N GLN A 415 11.81 9.98 -15.48
CA GLN A 415 12.44 10.78 -14.44
C GLN A 415 13.97 10.61 -14.43
N SER A 416 14.68 11.55 -15.07
CA SER A 416 16.14 11.50 -15.20
C SER A 416 16.90 12.08 -13.99
N GLU A 417 16.34 13.09 -13.33
CA GLU A 417 16.99 13.84 -12.24
C GLU A 417 16.41 13.47 -10.88
N PRO A 418 17.24 13.27 -9.84
CA PRO A 418 16.73 13.07 -8.48
C PRO A 418 16.01 14.34 -8.00
N PHE A 419 15.05 14.18 -7.09
CA PHE A 419 14.34 15.33 -6.53
C PHE A 419 14.17 15.23 -5.00
N PRO A 420 14.46 16.32 -4.26
CA PRO A 420 14.23 16.37 -2.82
C PRO A 420 12.74 16.47 -2.49
N THR A 421 12.35 15.77 -1.42
CA THR A 421 10.98 15.79 -0.90
C THR A 421 10.95 15.43 0.59
N LEU A 422 9.75 15.42 1.17
CA LEU A 422 9.48 15.10 2.56
C LEU A 422 9.17 13.62 2.72
N GLY A 423 9.84 12.97 3.67
CA GLY A 423 9.59 11.59 4.07
C GLY A 423 8.93 11.49 5.44
N PHE A 424 8.15 10.42 5.63
CA PHE A 424 7.46 10.05 6.88
C PHE A 424 7.23 8.52 6.87
N ALA A 425 6.50 7.99 7.85
CA ALA A 425 6.25 6.56 7.97
C ALA A 425 4.76 6.23 8.08
N ALA A 426 4.37 5.08 7.53
CA ALA A 426 3.07 4.47 7.79
C ALA A 426 3.11 3.74 9.12
N LEU A 427 2.38 4.23 10.11
CA LEU A 427 2.32 3.67 11.46
C LEU A 427 1.04 2.85 11.66
N LEU A 428 1.21 1.70 12.31
CA LEU A 428 0.12 0.99 12.96
C LEU A 428 -0.11 1.59 14.34
N ILE A 429 -1.28 2.19 14.52
CA ILE A 429 -1.71 2.92 15.72
C ILE A 429 -2.90 2.22 16.36
N THR A 430 -2.98 2.31 17.68
CA THR A 430 -4.12 1.88 18.49
C THR A 430 -4.43 2.93 19.58
N SER A 431 -5.30 2.59 20.52
CA SER A 431 -5.60 3.38 21.71
C SER A 431 -5.02 2.71 22.95
N LYS A 432 -4.70 3.50 23.98
CA LYS A 432 -4.40 3.04 25.35
C LYS A 432 -5.51 2.15 25.93
N ARG A 433 -6.74 2.23 25.39
CA ARG A 433 -7.88 1.43 25.84
C ARG A 433 -7.91 0.01 25.25
N THR A 434 -7.14 -0.25 24.21
CA THR A 434 -7.04 -1.59 23.61
C THR A 434 -6.28 -2.50 24.57
N SER A 435 -6.74 -3.74 24.77
CA SER A 435 -6.04 -4.65 25.69
C SER A 435 -4.66 -5.02 25.15
N GLU A 436 -3.71 -5.23 26.07
CA GLU A 436 -2.35 -5.65 25.72
C GLU A 436 -2.36 -6.95 24.92
N ASP A 437 -3.18 -7.94 25.32
CA ASP A 437 -3.38 -9.20 24.59
C ASP A 437 -3.84 -8.99 23.14
N ALA A 438 -4.77 -8.06 22.90
CA ALA A 438 -5.24 -7.79 21.54
C ALA A 438 -4.14 -7.13 20.70
N VAL A 439 -3.38 -6.19 21.30
CA VAL A 439 -2.24 -5.54 20.65
C VAL A 439 -1.15 -6.55 20.30
N GLU A 440 -0.79 -7.43 21.23
CA GLU A 440 0.21 -8.47 20.99
C GLU A 440 -0.22 -9.44 19.90
N ARG A 441 -1.44 -10.00 19.99
CA ARG A 441 -1.96 -10.93 18.98
C ARG A 441 -2.01 -10.29 17.59
N PHE A 442 -2.40 -9.02 17.52
CA PHE A 442 -2.42 -8.29 16.26
C PHE A 442 -0.99 -8.10 15.71
N LEU A 443 -0.02 -7.71 16.54
CA LEU A 443 1.38 -7.54 16.14
C LEU A 443 2.06 -8.85 15.75
N ASP A 444 1.85 -9.94 16.50
CA ASP A 444 2.34 -11.27 16.14
C ASP A 444 1.85 -11.66 14.74
N LEU A 445 0.59 -11.40 14.42
CA LEU A 445 0.05 -11.66 13.07
C LEU A 445 0.62 -10.70 12.03
N VAL A 446 0.77 -9.41 12.31
CA VAL A 446 1.36 -8.45 11.35
C VAL A 446 2.78 -8.88 10.98
N VAL A 447 3.63 -9.18 11.96
CA VAL A 447 5.03 -9.56 11.73
C VAL A 447 5.15 -10.96 11.11
N SER A 448 4.38 -11.95 11.59
CA SER A 448 4.42 -13.31 11.02
C SER A 448 3.86 -13.38 9.60
N SER A 449 2.86 -12.55 9.28
CA SER A 449 2.25 -12.49 7.96
C SER A 449 3.13 -11.79 6.93
N ALA A 450 4.11 -10.98 7.32
CA ALA A 450 4.88 -10.11 6.44
C ALA A 450 5.43 -10.86 5.20
N ASN A 451 6.04 -12.03 5.40
CA ASN A 451 6.60 -12.86 4.33
C ASN A 451 5.54 -13.50 3.42
N GLN A 452 4.35 -13.82 3.96
CA GLN A 452 3.27 -14.36 3.16
C GLN A 452 2.61 -13.25 2.35
N LEU A 453 2.31 -12.13 3.01
CA LEU A 453 1.64 -10.98 2.42
C LEU A 453 2.48 -10.28 1.37
N THR A 454 3.81 -10.43 1.33
CA THR A 454 4.64 -9.84 0.26
C THR A 454 4.20 -10.27 -1.14
N HIS A 455 3.67 -11.49 -1.31
CA HIS A 455 3.17 -11.99 -2.59
C HIS A 455 1.91 -11.26 -3.07
N GLU A 456 1.11 -10.77 -2.13
CA GLU A 456 -0.14 -10.05 -2.39
C GLU A 456 0.06 -8.52 -2.33
N PHE A 457 1.01 -8.09 -1.52
CA PHE A 457 1.29 -6.71 -1.19
C PHE A 457 2.78 -6.56 -0.86
N TYR A 458 3.58 -6.22 -1.87
CA TYR A 458 5.05 -6.19 -1.80
C TYR A 458 5.61 -5.40 -0.61
N ARG A 459 4.90 -4.35 -0.16
CA ARG A 459 5.35 -3.51 0.95
C ARG A 459 5.31 -4.21 2.31
N ALA A 460 4.63 -5.35 2.42
CA ALA A 460 4.76 -6.19 3.61
C ALA A 460 6.22 -6.62 3.86
N GLY A 461 7.09 -6.61 2.83
CA GLY A 461 8.52 -6.91 2.96
C GLY A 461 9.33 -5.87 3.73
N PHE A 462 8.78 -4.68 3.98
CA PHE A 462 9.39 -3.68 4.86
C PHE A 462 9.12 -3.97 6.34
N ILE A 463 8.12 -4.79 6.66
CA ILE A 463 7.69 -5.05 8.03
C ILE A 463 8.64 -6.08 8.64
N SER A 464 9.46 -5.63 9.59
CA SER A 464 10.35 -6.52 10.36
C SER A 464 10.62 -5.95 11.75
N PRO A 465 10.91 -6.79 12.75
CA PRO A 465 11.22 -6.31 14.11
C PRO A 465 12.28 -5.20 14.16
N GLY A 466 13.30 -5.27 13.30
CA GLY A 466 14.38 -4.28 13.23
C GLY A 466 13.99 -2.93 12.65
N THR A 467 12.88 -2.85 11.91
CA THR A 467 12.37 -1.61 11.28
C THR A 467 11.12 -1.08 11.94
N SER A 468 10.34 -1.95 12.62
CA SER A 468 9.03 -1.62 13.19
C SER A 468 9.05 -0.55 14.28
N ARG A 469 10.23 -0.12 14.74
CA ARG A 469 10.39 0.96 15.73
C ARG A 469 10.91 2.27 15.14
N MET A 470 11.22 2.31 13.84
CA MET A 470 11.72 3.52 13.17
C MET A 470 10.60 4.51 12.85
N GLY A 471 10.81 5.81 13.11
CA GLY A 471 9.83 6.85 12.76
C GLY A 471 8.57 6.86 13.65
N ILE A 472 8.61 6.19 14.81
CA ILE A 472 7.57 6.29 15.83
C ILE A 472 7.54 7.71 16.39
N SER A 473 6.41 8.40 16.20
CA SER A 473 6.23 9.81 16.58
C SER A 473 5.41 10.02 17.86
N ILE A 474 4.81 8.95 18.41
CA ILE A 474 4.01 8.98 19.64
C ILE A 474 4.31 7.77 20.52
N PRO A 475 4.03 7.80 21.84
CA PRO A 475 4.36 6.70 22.75
C PRO A 475 3.82 5.35 22.30
N MET A 476 4.60 4.30 22.54
CA MET A 476 4.24 2.93 22.17
C MET A 476 3.22 2.35 23.16
N HIS A 477 2.35 1.45 22.68
CA HIS A 477 1.41 0.72 23.54
C HIS A 477 2.17 -0.26 24.46
N PRO A 478 1.78 -0.44 25.74
CA PRO A 478 2.43 -1.42 26.63
C PRO A 478 2.53 -2.83 26.04
N GLY A 479 1.43 -3.38 25.49
CA GLY A 479 1.46 -4.68 24.79
C GLY A 479 2.40 -4.71 23.57
N ALA A 480 2.60 -3.59 22.87
CA ALA A 480 3.60 -3.53 21.80
C ALA A 480 5.02 -3.54 22.36
N THR A 481 5.27 -2.87 23.49
CA THR A 481 6.55 -2.94 24.20
C THR A 481 6.88 -4.36 24.61
N HIS A 482 5.93 -5.03 25.27
CA HIS A 482 6.09 -6.42 25.68
C HIS A 482 6.34 -7.37 24.50
N PHE A 483 5.63 -7.17 23.38
CA PHE A 483 5.89 -7.90 22.13
C PHE A 483 7.34 -7.78 21.66
N TYR A 484 7.92 -6.57 21.62
CA TYR A 484 9.30 -6.38 21.16
C TYR A 484 10.33 -6.88 22.16
N GLU A 485 10.09 -6.75 23.47
CA GLU A 485 10.94 -7.32 24.52
C GLU A 485 11.02 -8.85 24.37
N ARG A 486 9.86 -9.51 24.23
CA ARG A 486 9.77 -10.95 23.96
C ARG A 486 10.49 -11.38 22.68
N LEU A 487 10.54 -10.53 21.65
CA LEU A 487 11.29 -10.83 20.43
C LEU A 487 12.81 -10.70 20.61
N ALA A 488 13.27 -9.74 21.41
CA ALA A 488 14.68 -9.55 21.71
C ALA A 488 15.24 -10.73 22.52
N ASP A 489 14.50 -11.20 23.54
CA ASP A 489 14.90 -12.35 24.35
C ASP A 489 15.08 -13.62 23.49
N LYS A 490 14.22 -13.80 22.48
CA LYS A 490 14.31 -14.94 21.54
C LYS A 490 15.47 -14.84 20.55
N SER A 491 16.03 -13.65 20.33
CA SER A 491 17.21 -13.48 19.48
C SER A 491 18.53 -13.68 20.23
N ASP A 492 18.56 -13.45 21.54
CA ASP A 492 19.75 -13.64 22.37
C ASP A 492 19.99 -15.11 22.76
N ASP A 493 18.97 -15.96 22.66
CA ASP A 493 19.02 -17.42 22.87
C ASP A 493 19.48 -18.23 21.62
N LYS A 494 19.86 -17.57 20.52
CA LYS A 494 20.34 -18.19 19.27
C LYS A 494 21.72 -17.70 18.88
#